data_AF-A0A916J8Z4-F1
#
_entry.id   AF-A0A916J8Z4-F1
#
_cell.length_a   1.000
_cell.length_b   1.000
_cell.length_c   1.000
_cell.angle_alpha   90.00
_cell.angle_beta   90.00
_cell.angle_gamma   90.00
#
_symmetry.space_group_name_H-M   'P 1'
#
loop_
_entity.id
_entity.type
_entity.pdbx_description
1 polymer ?
#
loop_
_entity_poly.entity_id
_entity_poly.type
_entity_poly.pdbx_seq_one_letter_code
_entity_poly.pdbx_strand_id
1 'polypeptide(L)'
;MRLLLLFAFVLAVHYASAQPKVLRIDALGRTEYDQILTRYSDDVNNRTDGLQLRIRMDSAVTMAFGGKKELGYTLFLQCLVNAQGKADYVFFNLAAVGRYNHDSLEAELKSAVMSRMASFKARELGKYCMYNFSFMGGRQKAAPRKVPKGDSALSEIKQLLTSRDTIRIKKLFLHELSLTAVPDAIYRFPNLEELYLEKNQITSVAIDIRRLPKLSILNLGSNKITNDSLHLSRNKCLHVLNLNENSFTDIPVAVKNCRKLSSLWLAGNNMSALSGVSFKRVRKLRDLNLYKTQIGQVPAGIKKMRKLEILDLYHNKLTEIPKSVTKLKKLTHLAVAHNQLKELPEKLYKLKQLHTVYAHHNWLSYLPEKIDRLKEMRILDLGYNWFTNFPVQVTAFENLTELDMSSNNFTEFPAQLLELKHLEKLYLRGNPFIGNDAETKYASQLGSLKGKNIEVFY
;
A
#
# COMPACT_ATOMS: atom_id res chain seq x y z
N MET A 1 -5.51 23.91 -60.20
CA MET A 1 -4.40 23.23 -59.48
C MET A 1 -3.75 24.06 -58.36
N ARG A 2 -3.59 25.39 -58.47
CA ARG A 2 -3.04 26.21 -57.36
C ARG A 2 -3.98 26.44 -56.17
N LEU A 3 -5.29 26.28 -56.33
CA LEU A 3 -6.27 26.41 -55.22
C LEU A 3 -6.35 25.15 -54.32
N LEU A 4 -6.08 23.96 -54.87
CA LEU A 4 -6.09 22.68 -54.15
C LEU A 4 -4.85 22.49 -53.27
N LEU A 5 -3.70 23.06 -53.67
CA LEU A 5 -2.48 23.07 -52.86
C LEU A 5 -2.55 24.07 -51.71
N LEU A 6 -3.29 25.18 -51.84
CA LEU A 6 -3.53 26.10 -50.73
C LEU A 6 -4.49 25.51 -49.68
N PHE A 7 -5.50 24.73 -50.11
CA PHE A 7 -6.40 24.05 -49.17
C PHE A 7 -5.70 22.90 -48.43
N ALA A 8 -4.80 22.16 -49.09
CA ALA A 8 -4.00 21.12 -48.43
C ALA A 8 -2.97 21.71 -47.43
N PHE A 9 -2.43 22.90 -47.68
CA PHE A 9 -1.52 23.56 -46.74
C PHE A 9 -2.27 24.23 -45.58
N VAL A 10 -3.49 24.74 -45.80
CA VAL A 10 -4.33 25.31 -44.72
C VAL A 10 -4.95 24.21 -43.83
N LEU A 11 -5.19 22.99 -44.36
CA LEU A 11 -5.60 21.84 -43.55
C LEU A 11 -4.44 21.12 -42.85
N ALA A 12 -3.22 21.16 -43.40
CA ALA A 12 -2.03 20.64 -42.72
C ALA A 12 -1.51 21.56 -41.59
N VAL A 13 -1.88 22.84 -41.61
CA VAL A 13 -1.49 23.83 -40.57
C VAL A 13 -2.56 23.99 -39.48
N HIS A 14 -3.74 23.33 -39.58
CA HIS A 14 -4.80 23.43 -38.57
C HIS A 14 -5.06 22.17 -37.71
N TYR A 15 -4.26 21.11 -37.82
CA TYR A 15 -4.32 19.96 -36.90
C TYR A 15 -2.96 19.36 -36.53
N ALA A 16 -1.91 20.18 -36.42
CA ALA A 16 -0.79 19.81 -35.57
C ALA A 16 -1.21 19.98 -34.10
N SER A 17 -2.02 19.05 -33.57
CA SER A 17 -2.12 18.94 -32.11
C SER A 17 -0.74 18.53 -31.62
N ALA A 18 0.01 19.48 -31.05
CA ALA A 18 1.27 19.19 -30.40
C ALA A 18 1.05 17.99 -29.46
N GLN A 19 1.72 16.89 -29.77
CA GLN A 19 1.68 15.68 -28.96
C GLN A 19 2.31 16.01 -27.60
N PRO A 20 1.81 15.45 -26.49
CA PRO A 20 2.43 15.67 -25.19
C PRO A 20 3.85 15.15 -25.19
N LYS A 21 4.77 15.86 -24.55
CA LYS A 21 6.11 15.35 -24.32
C LYS A 21 6.07 14.28 -23.22
N VAL A 22 6.42 13.04 -23.55
CA VAL A 22 6.45 11.93 -22.59
C VAL A 22 7.87 11.72 -22.09
N LEU A 23 8.13 12.12 -20.84
CA LEU A 23 9.48 12.24 -20.31
C LEU A 23 9.61 11.54 -18.96
N ARG A 24 10.75 10.88 -18.73
CA ARG A 24 11.08 10.35 -17.42
C ARG A 24 11.44 11.53 -16.51
N ILE A 25 10.93 11.54 -15.29
CA ILE A 25 11.18 12.63 -14.33
C ILE A 25 12.69 12.83 -14.13
N ASP A 26 13.45 11.74 -13.98
CA ASP A 26 14.90 11.78 -13.75
C ASP A 26 15.71 12.22 -14.98
N ALA A 27 15.10 12.26 -16.18
CA ALA A 27 15.78 12.59 -17.43
C ALA A 27 15.74 14.09 -17.76
N LEU A 28 14.83 14.87 -17.15
CA LEU A 28 14.95 16.33 -17.14
C LEU A 28 15.78 16.73 -15.92
N GLY A 29 16.70 17.67 -16.11
CA GLY A 29 17.29 18.35 -14.96
C GLY A 29 16.18 18.93 -14.07
N ARG A 30 16.28 18.73 -12.75
CA ARG A 30 15.24 19.10 -11.77
C ARG A 30 14.75 20.55 -11.92
N THR A 31 15.64 21.48 -12.22
CA THR A 31 15.34 22.89 -12.49
C THR A 31 14.37 23.08 -13.66
N GLU A 32 14.51 22.29 -14.72
CA GLU A 32 13.65 22.37 -15.91
C GLU A 32 12.26 21.80 -15.61
N TYR A 33 12.21 20.68 -14.88
CA TYR A 33 10.96 20.08 -14.42
C TYR A 33 10.16 21.02 -13.52
N ASP A 34 10.80 21.63 -12.51
CA ASP A 34 10.14 22.54 -11.57
C ASP A 34 9.65 23.82 -12.26
N GLN A 35 10.44 24.37 -13.19
CA GLN A 35 10.01 25.51 -14.02
C GLN A 35 8.75 25.20 -14.83
N ILE A 36 8.64 23.99 -15.37
CA ILE A 36 7.44 23.55 -16.08
C ILE A 36 6.24 23.51 -15.11
N LEU A 37 6.42 22.95 -13.91
CA LEU A 37 5.33 22.80 -12.94
C LEU A 37 4.77 24.10 -12.38
N THR A 38 5.58 25.17 -12.29
CA THR A 38 5.11 26.48 -11.77
C THR A 38 3.86 27.02 -12.47
N ARG A 39 3.59 26.58 -13.69
CA ARG A 39 2.44 27.02 -14.50
C ARG A 39 1.18 26.18 -14.28
N TYR A 40 1.28 25.01 -13.64
CA TYR A 40 0.17 24.06 -13.48
C TYR A 40 -0.28 23.96 -12.02
N SER A 41 -1.59 23.85 -11.80
CA SER A 41 -2.19 23.72 -10.47
C SER A 41 -2.81 22.34 -10.27
N ASP A 42 -2.78 21.82 -9.04
CA ASP A 42 -3.49 20.58 -8.68
C ASP A 42 -5.01 20.81 -8.82
N ASP A 43 -5.65 20.16 -9.80
CA ASP A 43 -7.09 20.25 -10.00
C ASP A 43 -7.81 18.97 -9.56
N VAL A 44 -8.04 18.87 -8.25
CA VAL A 44 -8.75 17.74 -7.62
C VAL A 44 -10.26 17.77 -7.91
N ASN A 45 -10.78 18.82 -8.55
CA ASN A 45 -12.22 19.10 -8.61
C ASN A 45 -12.91 18.70 -9.93
N ASN A 46 -12.18 18.38 -11.00
CA ASN A 46 -12.80 18.06 -12.30
C ASN A 46 -12.92 16.55 -12.56
N ARG A 47 -13.89 15.91 -11.89
CA ARG A 47 -14.04 14.43 -11.83
C ARG A 47 -14.22 13.74 -13.20
N THR A 48 -14.79 14.40 -14.19
CA THR A 48 -15.09 13.77 -15.50
C THR A 48 -13.88 13.69 -16.43
N ASP A 49 -13.11 14.78 -16.53
CA ASP A 49 -11.92 14.84 -17.39
C ASP A 49 -10.76 14.01 -16.81
N GLY A 50 -10.60 14.04 -15.48
CA GLY A 50 -9.66 13.17 -14.77
C GLY A 50 -9.97 11.69 -14.93
N LEU A 51 -11.25 11.31 -15.06
CA LEU A 51 -11.65 9.93 -15.34
C LEU A 51 -11.32 9.50 -16.77
N GLN A 52 -11.55 10.34 -17.77
CA GLN A 52 -11.15 10.03 -19.15
C GLN A 52 -9.63 9.91 -19.28
N LEU A 53 -8.89 10.80 -18.62
CA LEU A 53 -7.43 10.76 -18.58
C LEU A 53 -6.95 9.48 -17.90
N ARG A 54 -7.57 9.09 -16.77
CA ARG A 54 -7.30 7.81 -16.10
C ARG A 54 -7.52 6.62 -17.02
N ILE A 55 -8.66 6.54 -17.73
CA ILE A 55 -8.96 5.44 -18.66
C ILE A 55 -7.88 5.33 -19.75
N ARG A 56 -7.41 6.46 -20.29
CA ARG A 56 -6.33 6.47 -21.29
C ARG A 56 -5.00 6.01 -20.70
N MET A 57 -4.65 6.45 -19.49
CA MET A 57 -3.42 6.03 -18.81
C MET A 57 -3.47 4.54 -18.44
N ASP A 58 -4.59 4.04 -17.90
CA ASP A 58 -4.81 2.61 -17.66
C ASP A 58 -4.65 1.79 -18.96
N SER A 59 -5.19 2.28 -20.08
CA SER A 59 -5.04 1.65 -21.39
C SER A 59 -3.59 1.68 -21.91
N ALA A 60 -2.85 2.77 -21.68
CA ALA A 60 -1.44 2.91 -22.06
C ALA A 60 -0.55 1.94 -21.24
N VAL A 61 -0.77 1.87 -19.92
CA VAL A 61 -0.04 0.96 -19.03
C VAL A 61 -0.37 -0.49 -19.38
N THR A 62 -1.62 -0.81 -19.70
CA THR A 62 -2.02 -2.16 -20.15
C THR A 62 -1.36 -2.52 -21.49
N MET A 63 -1.25 -1.56 -22.42
CA MET A 63 -0.56 -1.77 -23.70
C MET A 63 0.94 -2.00 -23.52
N ALA A 64 1.58 -1.25 -22.61
CA ALA A 64 3.02 -1.39 -22.34
C ALA A 64 3.35 -2.67 -21.56
N PHE A 65 2.56 -3.00 -20.53
CA PHE A 65 2.93 -4.02 -19.55
C PHE A 65 1.94 -5.19 -19.42
N GLY A 66 0.79 -5.17 -20.09
CA GLY A 66 -0.30 -6.16 -19.89
C GLY A 66 0.09 -7.62 -20.19
N GLY A 67 1.04 -7.83 -21.10
CA GLY A 67 1.61 -9.16 -21.38
C GLY A 67 2.70 -9.61 -20.41
N LYS A 68 3.22 -8.70 -19.58
CA LYS A 68 4.44 -8.89 -18.77
C LYS A 68 4.08 -9.25 -17.31
N LYS A 69 3.37 -10.37 -17.14
CA LYS A 69 2.81 -10.78 -15.84
C LYS A 69 3.84 -11.02 -14.72
N GLU A 70 5.09 -11.34 -15.10
CA GLU A 70 6.20 -11.61 -14.17
C GLU A 70 7.01 -10.34 -13.82
N LEU A 71 6.75 -9.21 -14.50
CA LEU A 71 7.40 -7.92 -14.24
C LEU A 71 6.72 -7.23 -13.05
N GLY A 72 7.30 -7.30 -11.87
CA GLY A 72 6.87 -6.45 -10.75
C GLY A 72 7.20 -5.00 -11.06
N TYR A 73 6.25 -4.08 -10.97
CA TYR A 73 6.54 -2.66 -11.19
C TYR A 73 5.62 -1.74 -10.39
N THR A 74 6.16 -0.57 -10.06
CA THR A 74 5.46 0.63 -9.61
C THR A 74 5.73 1.72 -10.64
N LEU A 75 4.67 2.29 -11.20
CA LEU A 75 4.74 3.35 -12.19
C LEU A 75 3.93 4.54 -11.70
N PHE A 76 4.58 5.69 -11.61
CA PHE A 76 3.93 6.98 -11.41
C PHE A 76 3.84 7.70 -12.75
N LEU A 77 2.67 8.25 -13.06
CA LEU A 77 2.42 9.07 -14.25
C LEU A 77 1.82 10.40 -13.81
N GLN A 78 2.36 11.51 -14.30
CA GLN A 78 1.84 12.85 -14.08
C GLN A 78 1.54 13.51 -15.43
N CYS A 79 0.29 13.86 -15.67
CA CYS A 79 -0.14 14.52 -16.89
C CYS A 79 -0.42 16.00 -16.64
N LEU A 80 0.21 16.86 -17.42
CA LEU A 80 0.03 18.31 -17.39
C LEU A 80 -0.85 18.74 -18.56
N VAL A 81 -1.97 19.38 -18.27
CA VAL A 81 -3.00 19.79 -19.25
C VAL A 81 -3.14 21.30 -19.23
N ASN A 82 -3.01 21.96 -20.38
CA ASN A 82 -3.19 23.42 -20.48
C ASN A 82 -4.66 23.86 -20.38
N ALA A 83 -4.84 25.19 -20.33
CA ALA A 83 -6.15 25.83 -20.26
C ALA A 83 -7.10 25.45 -21.42
N GLN A 84 -6.55 25.06 -22.58
CA GLN A 84 -7.32 24.63 -23.76
C GLN A 84 -7.67 23.13 -23.74
N GLY A 85 -7.36 22.42 -22.64
CA GLY A 85 -7.67 21.00 -22.46
C GLY A 85 -6.73 20.04 -23.20
N LYS A 86 -5.58 20.51 -23.71
CA LYS A 86 -4.57 19.65 -24.35
C LYS A 86 -3.49 19.25 -23.36
N ALA A 87 -2.97 18.03 -23.49
CA ALA A 87 -1.84 17.57 -22.68
C ALA A 87 -0.52 18.12 -23.25
N ASP A 88 0.25 18.82 -22.42
CA ASP A 88 1.56 19.36 -22.80
C ASP A 88 2.69 18.37 -22.44
N TYR A 89 2.57 17.73 -21.27
CA TYR A 89 3.56 16.81 -20.74
C TYR A 89 2.89 15.59 -20.11
N VAL A 90 3.54 14.43 -20.25
CA VAL A 90 3.32 13.27 -19.40
C VAL A 90 4.64 12.84 -18.79
N PHE A 91 4.84 13.15 -17.53
CA PHE A 91 5.98 12.70 -16.77
C PHE A 91 5.76 11.31 -16.22
N PHE A 92 6.81 10.51 -16.16
CA PHE A 92 6.74 9.20 -15.51
C PHE A 92 7.96 8.87 -14.66
N ASN A 93 7.73 8.03 -13.65
CA ASN A 93 8.78 7.35 -12.91
C ASN A 93 8.41 5.87 -12.82
N LEU A 94 9.26 5.00 -13.38
CA LEU A 94 9.06 3.56 -13.44
C LEU A 94 10.09 2.86 -12.55
N ALA A 95 9.64 2.30 -11.44
CA ALA A 95 10.41 1.38 -10.62
C ALA A 95 9.97 -0.05 -10.97
N ALA A 96 10.82 -0.81 -11.67
CA ALA A 96 10.55 -2.20 -12.03
C ALA A 96 11.48 -3.16 -11.28
N VAL A 97 10.99 -4.34 -10.96
CA VAL A 97 11.67 -5.43 -10.26
C VAL A 97 11.55 -6.70 -11.12
N GLY A 98 12.68 -7.26 -11.55
CA GLY A 98 12.72 -8.46 -12.37
C GLY A 98 13.87 -8.43 -13.39
N ARG A 99 14.06 -9.53 -14.14
CA ARG A 99 15.09 -9.64 -15.19
C ARG A 99 14.62 -9.02 -16.52
N TYR A 100 14.18 -7.77 -16.50
CA TYR A 100 13.76 -7.06 -17.71
C TYR A 100 14.67 -5.86 -17.97
N ASN A 101 14.84 -5.51 -19.25
CA ASN A 101 15.59 -4.35 -19.65
C ASN A 101 14.79 -3.06 -19.38
N HIS A 102 15.27 -2.22 -18.47
CA HIS A 102 14.62 -0.97 -18.07
C HIS A 102 14.44 0.02 -19.23
N ASP A 103 15.42 0.15 -20.12
CA ASP A 103 15.35 1.07 -21.26
C ASP A 103 14.29 0.63 -22.27
N SER A 104 14.15 -0.69 -22.47
CA SER A 104 13.11 -1.26 -23.32
C SER A 104 11.71 -1.02 -22.76
N LEU A 105 11.52 -1.19 -21.44
CA LEU A 105 10.25 -0.92 -20.78
C LEU A 105 9.88 0.55 -20.83
N GLU A 106 10.88 1.42 -20.70
CA GLU A 106 10.73 2.85 -20.82
C GLU A 106 10.28 3.24 -22.23
N ALA A 107 10.89 2.69 -23.28
CA ALA A 107 10.54 2.95 -24.67
C ALA A 107 9.10 2.47 -24.99
N GLU A 108 8.72 1.29 -24.51
CA GLU A 108 7.36 0.77 -24.67
C GLU A 108 6.31 1.65 -23.97
N LEU A 109 6.59 2.08 -22.73
CA LEU A 109 5.72 2.97 -21.99
C LEU A 109 5.57 4.32 -22.71
N LYS A 110 6.68 4.92 -23.15
CA LYS A 110 6.68 6.17 -23.92
C LYS A 110 5.81 6.03 -25.18
N SER A 111 6.00 4.97 -25.96
CA SER A 111 5.23 4.70 -27.17
C SER A 111 3.73 4.52 -26.88
N ALA A 112 3.39 3.74 -25.85
CA ALA A 112 2.01 3.50 -25.47
C ALA A 112 1.30 4.78 -24.98
N VAL A 113 1.97 5.58 -24.15
CA VAL A 113 1.43 6.86 -23.67
C VAL A 113 1.23 7.83 -24.82
N MET A 114 2.22 7.99 -25.71
CA MET A 114 2.11 8.83 -26.91
C MET A 114 0.91 8.41 -27.77
N SER A 115 0.78 7.12 -28.06
CA SER A 115 -0.34 6.58 -28.85
C SER A 115 -1.71 6.86 -28.21
N ARG A 116 -1.84 6.62 -26.90
CA ARG A 116 -3.11 6.83 -26.18
C ARG A 116 -3.46 8.29 -25.97
N MET A 117 -2.48 9.18 -25.94
CA MET A 117 -2.67 10.60 -25.73
C MET A 117 -2.78 11.41 -27.02
N ALA A 118 -2.51 10.80 -28.18
CA ALA A 118 -2.47 11.52 -29.45
C ALA A 118 -3.77 12.22 -29.86
N SER A 119 -4.92 11.68 -29.44
CA SER A 119 -6.25 12.27 -29.68
C SER A 119 -6.88 12.85 -28.42
N PHE A 120 -6.11 13.03 -27.34
CA PHE A 120 -6.66 13.53 -26.09
C PHE A 120 -6.93 15.03 -26.18
N LYS A 121 -8.17 15.40 -25.93
CA LYS A 121 -8.60 16.78 -25.70
C LYS A 121 -9.69 16.77 -24.64
N ALA A 122 -9.40 17.31 -23.47
CA ALA A 122 -10.41 17.63 -22.47
C ALA A 122 -11.25 18.82 -22.93
N ARG A 123 -12.38 19.06 -22.27
CA ARG A 123 -13.07 20.35 -22.40
C ARG A 123 -12.14 21.49 -21.99
N GLU A 124 -12.37 22.68 -22.52
CA GLU A 124 -11.59 23.86 -22.12
C GLU A 124 -11.69 24.05 -20.61
N LEU A 125 -10.52 24.04 -19.96
CA LEU A 125 -10.40 24.04 -18.51
C LEU A 125 -10.33 25.47 -17.95
N GLY A 126 -9.92 26.44 -18.78
CA GLY A 126 -9.69 27.84 -18.37
C GLY A 126 -8.49 28.03 -17.43
N LYS A 127 -7.77 26.94 -17.10
CA LYS A 127 -6.59 26.92 -16.23
C LYS A 127 -5.69 25.73 -16.57
N TYR A 128 -4.43 25.81 -16.17
CA TYR A 128 -3.47 24.72 -16.30
C TYR A 128 -3.64 23.74 -15.13
N CYS A 129 -3.84 22.46 -15.45
CA CYS A 129 -4.15 21.41 -14.49
C CYS A 129 -3.09 20.30 -14.48
N MET A 130 -2.83 19.76 -13.30
CA MET A 130 -1.96 18.61 -13.08
C MET A 130 -2.77 17.41 -12.58
N TYR A 131 -2.52 16.24 -13.17
CA TYR A 131 -3.17 14.98 -12.80
C TYR A 131 -2.15 13.89 -12.52
N ASN A 132 -2.22 13.29 -11.33
CA ASN A 132 -1.27 12.26 -10.88
C ASN A 132 -1.93 10.87 -10.86
N PHE A 133 -1.22 9.87 -11.35
CA PHE A 133 -1.64 8.48 -11.41
C PHE A 133 -0.55 7.56 -10.88
N SER A 134 -0.96 6.51 -10.18
CA SER A 134 -0.06 5.46 -9.72
C SER A 134 -0.60 4.10 -10.14
N PHE A 135 0.29 3.29 -10.70
CA PHE A 135 0.06 1.97 -11.24
C PHE A 135 1.01 0.99 -10.58
N MET A 136 0.50 -0.17 -10.20
CA MET A 136 1.32 -1.28 -9.74
C MET A 136 0.89 -2.54 -10.49
N GLY A 137 1.86 -3.30 -11.00
CA GLY A 137 1.64 -4.54 -11.73
C GLY A 137 2.73 -5.56 -11.48
N GLY A 138 2.50 -6.80 -11.92
CA GLY A 138 3.35 -7.94 -11.63
C GLY A 138 3.32 -8.37 -10.17
N ARG A 139 2.52 -9.38 -9.88
CA ARG A 139 2.78 -10.18 -8.70
C ARG A 139 4.04 -10.97 -9.05
N GLN A 140 5.16 -10.78 -8.34
CA GLN A 140 6.09 -11.91 -8.23
C GLN A 140 5.24 -13.10 -7.83
N LYS A 141 5.19 -14.15 -8.66
CA LYS A 141 4.79 -15.45 -8.16
C LYS A 141 5.80 -15.72 -7.04
N ALA A 142 5.35 -15.62 -5.80
CA ALA A 142 6.10 -16.13 -4.68
C ALA A 142 6.57 -17.52 -5.11
N ALA A 143 7.89 -17.75 -5.09
CA ALA A 143 8.44 -19.05 -5.43
C ALA A 143 7.56 -20.10 -4.73
N PRO A 144 7.04 -21.13 -5.43
CA PRO A 144 6.14 -22.10 -4.82
C PRO A 144 6.82 -22.56 -3.54
N ARG A 145 6.21 -22.19 -2.41
CA ARG A 145 6.81 -22.43 -1.11
C ARG A 145 7.02 -23.93 -1.03
N LYS A 146 8.26 -24.37 -0.79
CA LYS A 146 8.48 -25.76 -0.38
C LYS A 146 7.67 -25.95 0.91
N VAL A 147 6.51 -26.59 0.79
CA VAL A 147 5.71 -27.00 1.94
C VAL A 147 6.68 -27.82 2.81
N PRO A 148 6.83 -27.50 4.10
CA PRO A 148 7.66 -28.31 4.97
C PRO A 148 7.13 -29.75 4.91
N LYS A 149 7.87 -30.64 4.24
CA LYS A 149 7.62 -32.08 4.26
C LYS A 149 8.06 -32.57 5.63
N GLY A 150 7.19 -32.43 6.61
CA GLY A 150 7.35 -33.04 7.92
C GLY A 150 6.33 -34.15 8.09
N ASP A 151 6.65 -35.15 8.92
CA ASP A 151 5.80 -36.31 9.22
C ASP A 151 4.41 -35.97 9.79
N SER A 152 4.16 -34.69 10.12
CA SER A 152 2.89 -34.16 10.60
C SER A 152 2.08 -33.36 9.56
N ALA A 153 2.42 -33.40 8.27
CA ALA A 153 1.82 -32.58 7.23
C ALA A 153 1.29 -33.39 6.03
N LEU A 154 0.11 -33.03 5.50
CA LEU A 154 -0.41 -33.55 4.23
C LEU A 154 -0.74 -32.41 3.26
N SER A 155 -0.64 -32.66 1.95
CA SER A 155 -0.87 -31.64 0.91
C SER A 155 -1.81 -32.03 -0.23
N GLU A 156 -2.32 -33.26 -0.26
CA GLU A 156 -3.16 -33.76 -1.35
C GLU A 156 -4.45 -34.41 -0.84
N ILE A 157 -5.57 -34.21 -1.55
CA ILE A 157 -6.87 -34.80 -1.19
C ILE A 157 -6.79 -36.33 -1.08
N LYS A 158 -6.09 -36.99 -2.02
CA LYS A 158 -5.94 -38.45 -1.99
C LYS A 158 -5.26 -38.90 -0.70
N GLN A 159 -4.20 -38.20 -0.27
CA GLN A 159 -3.52 -38.49 0.99
C GLN A 159 -4.42 -38.25 2.20
N LEU A 160 -5.26 -37.21 2.17
CA LEU A 160 -6.25 -36.98 3.23
C LEU A 160 -7.27 -38.11 3.35
N LEU A 161 -7.62 -38.76 2.23
CA LEU A 161 -8.58 -39.87 2.18
C LEU A 161 -7.94 -41.23 2.48
N THR A 162 -6.65 -41.42 2.20
CA THR A 162 -5.99 -42.72 2.39
C THR A 162 -5.06 -42.79 3.60
N SER A 163 -4.71 -41.66 4.23
CA SER A 163 -3.79 -41.65 5.37
C SER A 163 -4.33 -42.52 6.51
N ARG A 164 -3.47 -43.43 7.00
CA ARG A 164 -3.71 -44.24 8.20
C ARG A 164 -3.25 -43.52 9.46
N ASP A 165 -2.25 -42.64 9.35
CA ASP A 165 -1.76 -41.84 10.46
C ASP A 165 -2.59 -40.57 10.60
N THR A 166 -3.71 -40.69 11.31
CA THR A 166 -4.59 -39.56 11.59
C THR A 166 -4.21 -38.78 12.84
N ILE A 167 -3.35 -39.36 13.70
CA ILE A 167 -3.04 -38.83 15.02
C ILE A 167 -1.81 -37.91 14.97
N ARG A 168 -0.78 -38.23 14.17
CA ARG A 168 0.44 -37.39 14.09
C ARG A 168 0.30 -36.18 13.19
N ILE A 169 -0.68 -36.19 12.28
CA ILE A 169 -0.94 -35.07 11.37
C ILE A 169 -1.49 -33.88 12.15
N LYS A 170 -0.75 -32.77 12.07
CA LYS A 170 -1.05 -31.49 12.73
C LYS A 170 -1.29 -30.37 11.73
N LYS A 171 -0.91 -30.53 10.47
CA LYS A 171 -0.98 -29.50 9.44
C LYS A 171 -1.56 -30.06 8.15
N LEU A 172 -2.52 -29.35 7.56
CA LEU A 172 -3.06 -29.68 6.25
C LEU A 172 -2.86 -28.52 5.28
N PHE A 173 -2.19 -28.78 4.17
CA PHE A 173 -1.87 -27.85 3.10
C PHE A 173 -2.76 -28.12 1.89
N LEU A 174 -3.99 -27.63 1.93
CA LEU A 174 -4.99 -27.81 0.88
C LEU A 174 -5.08 -26.59 -0.05
N HIS A 175 -3.97 -25.93 -0.31
CA HIS A 175 -3.92 -24.73 -1.16
C HIS A 175 -3.82 -25.08 -2.65
N GLU A 176 -4.36 -24.24 -3.53
CA GLU A 176 -4.25 -24.41 -5.00
C GLU A 176 -4.83 -25.75 -5.54
N LEU A 177 -5.88 -26.29 -4.91
CA LEU A 177 -6.50 -27.57 -5.28
C LEU A 177 -7.83 -27.41 -6.03
N SER A 178 -8.18 -26.20 -6.42
CA SER A 178 -9.47 -25.86 -7.05
C SER A 178 -10.70 -26.28 -6.23
N LEU A 179 -10.56 -26.36 -4.91
CA LEU A 179 -11.65 -26.73 -4.01
C LEU A 179 -12.79 -25.70 -4.08
N THR A 180 -14.03 -26.17 -4.21
CA THR A 180 -15.24 -25.33 -4.15
C THR A 180 -15.87 -25.30 -2.75
N ALA A 181 -15.48 -26.25 -1.89
CA ALA A 181 -15.91 -26.36 -0.50
C ALA A 181 -14.78 -26.94 0.36
N VAL A 182 -14.89 -26.75 1.67
CA VAL A 182 -13.98 -27.39 2.64
C VAL A 182 -14.31 -28.88 2.71
N PRO A 183 -13.36 -29.80 2.47
CA PRO A 183 -13.64 -31.23 2.45
C PRO A 183 -13.85 -31.80 3.85
N ASP A 184 -14.86 -32.66 4.04
CA ASP A 184 -15.14 -33.32 5.34
C ASP A 184 -13.98 -34.19 5.85
N ALA A 185 -13.07 -34.60 4.97
CA ALA A 185 -11.87 -35.36 5.32
C ALA A 185 -11.00 -34.66 6.38
N ILE A 186 -11.10 -33.34 6.54
CA ILE A 186 -10.37 -32.62 7.61
C ILE A 186 -10.71 -33.14 9.01
N TYR A 187 -11.92 -33.67 9.22
CA TYR A 187 -12.38 -34.16 10.52
C TYR A 187 -11.77 -35.51 10.91
N ARG A 188 -11.02 -36.16 10.02
CA ARG A 188 -10.28 -37.37 10.34
C ARG A 188 -9.09 -37.11 11.27
N PHE A 189 -8.63 -35.86 11.38
CA PHE A 189 -7.38 -35.48 12.05
C PHE A 189 -7.65 -34.77 13.39
N PRO A 190 -7.82 -35.51 14.50
CA PRO A 190 -8.20 -34.93 15.80
C PRO A 190 -7.14 -34.00 16.40
N ASN A 191 -5.89 -34.11 15.96
CA ASN A 191 -4.76 -33.28 16.40
C ASN A 191 -4.40 -32.16 15.43
N LEU A 192 -5.27 -31.84 14.46
CA LEU A 192 -5.05 -30.76 13.51
C LEU A 192 -4.90 -29.41 14.23
N GLU A 193 -3.75 -28.77 14.03
CA GLU A 193 -3.38 -27.46 14.59
C GLU A 193 -3.48 -26.35 13.54
N GLU A 194 -3.18 -26.65 12.27
CA GLU A 194 -3.14 -25.66 11.18
C GLU A 194 -3.83 -26.19 9.92
N LEU A 195 -4.77 -25.41 9.38
CA LEU A 195 -5.48 -25.73 8.14
C LEU A 195 -5.29 -24.60 7.12
N TYR A 196 -4.64 -24.93 6.01
CA TYR A 196 -4.36 -24.03 4.90
C TYR A 196 -5.23 -24.39 3.70
N LEU A 197 -6.09 -23.47 3.28
CA LEU A 197 -7.06 -23.62 2.20
C LEU A 197 -6.94 -22.46 1.20
N GLU A 198 -5.83 -21.73 1.20
CA GLU A 198 -5.69 -20.55 0.37
C GLU A 198 -5.64 -20.86 -1.13
N LYS A 199 -5.99 -19.89 -1.97
CA LYS A 199 -5.94 -19.99 -3.43
C LYS A 199 -6.80 -21.14 -3.99
N ASN A 200 -8.03 -21.26 -3.49
CA ASN A 200 -9.03 -22.19 -3.99
C ASN A 200 -10.22 -21.41 -4.60
N GLN A 201 -11.32 -22.12 -4.87
CA GLN A 201 -12.57 -21.57 -5.40
C GLN A 201 -13.70 -21.65 -4.37
N ILE A 202 -13.37 -21.65 -3.07
CA ILE A 202 -14.34 -21.85 -2.00
C ILE A 202 -15.27 -20.65 -1.93
N THR A 203 -16.57 -20.90 -2.05
CA THR A 203 -17.63 -19.87 -1.98
C THR A 203 -18.34 -19.87 -0.64
N SER A 204 -18.33 -20.98 0.09
CA SER A 204 -18.96 -21.13 1.40
C SER A 204 -18.15 -22.03 2.32
N VAL A 205 -18.09 -21.67 3.59
CA VAL A 205 -17.34 -22.37 4.63
C VAL A 205 -18.25 -22.66 5.80
N ALA A 206 -18.46 -23.93 6.10
CA ALA A 206 -19.14 -24.39 7.30
C ALA A 206 -18.22 -25.38 8.05
N ILE A 207 -17.45 -24.87 9.01
CA ILE A 207 -16.53 -25.70 9.82
C ILE A 207 -17.07 -25.84 11.24
N ASP A 208 -17.33 -27.08 11.65
CA ASP A 208 -17.56 -27.40 13.05
C ASP A 208 -16.22 -27.57 13.79
N ILE A 209 -15.68 -26.45 14.25
CA ILE A 209 -14.40 -26.40 14.98
C ILE A 209 -14.44 -27.23 16.28
N ARG A 210 -15.62 -27.57 16.83
CA ARG A 210 -15.71 -28.48 17.99
C ARG A 210 -15.11 -29.86 17.69
N ARG A 211 -15.12 -30.28 16.42
CA ARG A 211 -14.50 -31.53 15.93
C ARG A 211 -12.99 -31.39 15.67
N LEU A 212 -12.45 -30.18 15.77
CA LEU A 212 -11.04 -29.84 15.54
C LEU A 212 -10.49 -29.09 16.76
N PRO A 213 -10.40 -29.74 17.94
CA PRO A 213 -10.20 -29.06 19.22
C PRO A 213 -8.83 -28.38 19.37
N LYS A 214 -7.85 -28.74 18.53
CA LYS A 214 -6.50 -28.17 18.52
C LYS A 214 -6.28 -27.12 17.42
N LEU A 215 -7.28 -26.86 16.56
CA LEU A 215 -7.12 -25.97 15.42
C LEU A 215 -6.88 -24.53 15.89
N SER A 216 -5.66 -24.05 15.66
CA SER A 216 -5.16 -22.75 16.08
C SER A 216 -5.09 -21.77 14.91
N ILE A 217 -4.73 -22.25 13.72
CA ILE A 217 -4.59 -21.44 12.51
C ILE A 217 -5.54 -21.96 11.42
N LEU A 218 -6.35 -21.06 10.89
CA LEU A 218 -7.19 -21.30 9.72
C LEU A 218 -6.88 -20.26 8.64
N ASN A 219 -6.34 -20.71 7.51
CA ASN A 219 -6.08 -19.87 6.35
C ASN A 219 -7.07 -20.17 5.24
N LEU A 220 -7.89 -19.17 4.90
CA LEU A 220 -8.88 -19.19 3.83
C LEU A 220 -8.59 -18.13 2.75
N GLY A 221 -7.35 -17.62 2.70
CA GLY A 221 -6.99 -16.52 1.81
C GLY A 221 -7.21 -16.83 0.32
N SER A 222 -7.39 -15.84 -0.54
CA SER A 222 -7.54 -16.03 -1.99
C SER A 222 -8.64 -17.04 -2.37
N ASN A 223 -9.86 -16.79 -1.91
CA ASN A 223 -11.07 -17.59 -2.21
C ASN A 223 -12.22 -16.65 -2.63
N LYS A 224 -13.46 -17.14 -2.68
CA LYS A 224 -14.66 -16.39 -3.08
C LYS A 224 -15.66 -16.25 -1.93
N ILE A 225 -15.17 -16.20 -0.70
CA ILE A 225 -15.99 -16.17 0.51
C ILE A 225 -16.51 -14.75 0.76
N THR A 226 -17.78 -14.64 1.13
CA THR A 226 -18.47 -13.41 1.55
C THR A 226 -18.79 -13.42 3.04
N ASN A 227 -19.24 -12.28 3.57
CA ASN A 227 -19.64 -12.10 4.98
C ASN A 227 -20.59 -13.18 5.51
N ASP A 228 -21.59 -13.56 4.71
CA ASP A 228 -22.67 -14.44 5.13
C ASP A 228 -22.38 -15.92 4.86
N SER A 229 -21.38 -16.20 4.02
CA SER A 229 -20.98 -17.57 3.65
C SER A 229 -19.93 -18.19 4.58
N LEU A 230 -19.45 -17.43 5.58
CA LEU A 230 -18.52 -17.93 6.58
C LEU A 230 -19.27 -18.34 7.86
N HIS A 231 -19.26 -19.62 8.17
CA HIS A 231 -19.82 -20.20 9.39
C HIS A 231 -18.76 -20.99 10.15
N LEU A 232 -18.44 -20.51 11.35
CA LEU A 232 -17.53 -21.17 12.29
C LEU A 232 -18.28 -21.45 13.59
N SER A 233 -18.25 -22.69 14.08
CA SER A 233 -18.85 -23.02 15.38
C SER A 233 -18.07 -22.39 16.55
N ARG A 234 -18.73 -22.24 17.71
CA ARG A 234 -18.10 -21.65 18.91
C ARG A 234 -16.87 -22.46 19.31
N ASN A 235 -15.74 -21.79 19.46
CA ASN A 235 -14.47 -22.43 19.77
C ASN A 235 -13.61 -21.61 20.75
N LYS A 236 -12.64 -22.31 21.34
CA LYS A 236 -11.66 -21.76 22.30
C LYS A 236 -10.21 -22.05 21.88
N CYS A 237 -9.99 -22.48 20.64
CA CYS A 237 -8.69 -22.88 20.11
C CYS A 237 -8.19 -21.97 19.00
N LEU A 238 -9.08 -21.41 18.16
CA LEU A 238 -8.65 -20.62 17.01
C LEU A 238 -8.03 -19.29 17.44
N HIS A 239 -6.78 -19.08 17.03
CA HIS A 239 -5.94 -17.93 17.35
C HIS A 239 -5.75 -17.00 16.14
N VAL A 240 -5.52 -17.59 14.96
CA VAL A 240 -5.28 -16.86 13.71
C VAL A 240 -6.32 -17.26 12.67
N LEU A 241 -6.97 -16.25 12.09
CA LEU A 241 -7.90 -16.42 10.97
C LEU A 241 -7.47 -15.51 9.82
N ASN A 242 -7.03 -16.13 8.72
CA ASN A 242 -6.67 -15.41 7.50
C ASN A 242 -7.82 -15.50 6.49
N LEU A 243 -8.38 -14.35 6.13
CA LEU A 243 -9.46 -14.15 5.17
C LEU A 243 -9.04 -13.21 4.02
N ASN A 244 -7.74 -13.06 3.79
CA ASN A 244 -7.21 -12.16 2.75
C ASN A 244 -7.76 -12.53 1.37
N GLU A 245 -7.81 -11.57 0.45
CA GLU A 245 -8.18 -11.75 -0.97
C GLU A 245 -9.47 -12.58 -1.13
N ASN A 246 -10.55 -12.16 -0.47
CA ASN A 246 -11.88 -12.73 -0.59
C ASN A 246 -12.88 -11.63 -1.02
N SER A 247 -14.18 -11.83 -0.79
CA SER A 247 -15.24 -10.87 -1.09
C SER A 247 -15.92 -10.32 0.17
N PHE A 248 -15.16 -10.13 1.26
CA PHE A 248 -15.69 -9.51 2.48
C PHE A 248 -15.87 -7.99 2.31
N THR A 249 -16.96 -7.47 2.85
CA THR A 249 -17.28 -6.03 2.89
C THR A 249 -17.23 -5.45 4.31
N ASP A 250 -17.23 -6.32 5.32
CA ASP A 250 -17.16 -5.98 6.75
C ASP A 250 -16.52 -7.15 7.54
N ILE A 251 -16.21 -6.97 8.82
CA ILE A 251 -15.77 -8.05 9.71
C ILE A 251 -16.92 -9.06 9.89
N PRO A 252 -16.77 -10.32 9.44
CA PRO A 252 -17.87 -11.27 9.35
C PRO A 252 -18.39 -11.68 10.73
N VAL A 253 -19.70 -11.95 10.84
CA VAL A 253 -20.35 -12.26 12.13
C VAL A 253 -19.76 -13.51 12.78
N ALA A 254 -19.25 -14.47 12.00
CA ALA A 254 -18.65 -15.70 12.49
C ALA A 254 -17.46 -15.52 13.44
N VAL A 255 -16.71 -14.41 13.33
CA VAL A 255 -15.56 -14.17 14.22
C VAL A 255 -15.96 -14.08 15.70
N LYS A 256 -17.23 -13.74 15.99
CA LYS A 256 -17.76 -13.69 17.37
C LYS A 256 -17.68 -15.04 18.09
N ASN A 257 -17.63 -16.13 17.32
CA ASN A 257 -17.59 -17.50 17.84
C ASN A 257 -16.17 -17.95 18.24
N CYS A 258 -15.13 -17.23 17.81
CA CYS A 258 -13.73 -17.57 18.06
C CYS A 258 -13.19 -16.83 19.29
N ARG A 259 -13.35 -17.41 20.48
CA ARG A 259 -13.14 -16.69 21.76
C ARG A 259 -11.69 -16.35 22.10
N LYS A 260 -10.73 -17.05 21.48
CA LYS A 260 -9.27 -16.86 21.62
C LYS A 260 -8.62 -16.17 20.42
N LEU A 261 -9.41 -15.76 19.42
CA LEU A 261 -8.90 -15.12 18.22
C LEU A 261 -8.09 -13.88 18.60
N SER A 262 -6.83 -13.86 18.19
CA SER A 262 -5.86 -12.78 18.44
C SER A 262 -5.47 -12.06 17.16
N SER A 263 -5.46 -12.75 16.02
CA SER A 263 -5.10 -12.17 14.72
C SER A 263 -6.20 -12.42 13.70
N LEU A 264 -6.62 -11.36 13.02
CA LEU A 264 -7.58 -11.40 11.92
C LEU A 264 -7.01 -10.65 10.72
N TRP A 265 -6.85 -11.35 9.61
CA TRP A 265 -6.34 -10.76 8.37
C TRP A 265 -7.43 -10.71 7.32
N LEU A 266 -7.67 -9.51 6.78
CA LEU A 266 -8.72 -9.19 5.82
C LEU A 266 -8.15 -8.45 4.60
N ALA A 267 -6.85 -8.51 4.38
CA ALA A 267 -6.17 -7.79 3.32
C ALA A 267 -6.78 -8.08 1.94
N GLY A 268 -6.87 -7.09 1.05
CA GLY A 268 -7.31 -7.29 -0.33
C GLY A 268 -8.81 -7.61 -0.51
N ASN A 269 -9.64 -7.38 0.49
CA ASN A 269 -11.10 -7.44 0.41
C ASN A 269 -11.71 -6.06 -0.01
N ASN A 270 -13.02 -5.97 -0.25
CA ASN A 270 -13.69 -4.69 -0.57
C ASN A 270 -14.46 -4.14 0.64
N MET A 271 -13.74 -3.66 1.65
CA MET A 271 -14.31 -3.19 2.92
C MET A 271 -14.65 -1.69 2.94
N SER A 272 -15.02 -1.12 1.80
CA SER A 272 -15.43 0.29 1.69
C SER A 272 -16.64 0.63 2.59
N ALA A 273 -17.44 -0.36 2.97
CA ALA A 273 -18.61 -0.26 3.86
C ALA A 273 -18.35 -0.77 5.30
N LEU A 274 -17.09 -0.81 5.77
CA LEU A 274 -16.73 -1.29 7.11
C LEU A 274 -17.58 -0.62 8.20
N SER A 275 -18.29 -1.42 9.00
CA SER A 275 -19.21 -0.89 10.02
C SER A 275 -18.55 -0.78 11.39
N GLY A 276 -18.81 0.35 12.07
CA GLY A 276 -18.36 0.55 13.45
C GLY A 276 -18.95 -0.45 14.46
N VAL A 277 -20.08 -1.08 14.15
CA VAL A 277 -20.72 -2.08 15.01
C VAL A 277 -19.90 -3.37 15.05
N SER A 278 -19.22 -3.72 13.96
CA SER A 278 -18.55 -4.99 13.78
C SER A 278 -17.32 -5.15 14.68
N PHE A 279 -16.67 -4.04 15.06
CA PHE A 279 -15.60 -4.03 16.08
C PHE A 279 -16.04 -4.52 17.47
N LYS A 280 -17.36 -4.49 17.79
CA LYS A 280 -17.86 -5.06 19.06
C LYS A 280 -17.60 -6.56 19.16
N ARG A 281 -17.46 -7.27 18.03
CA ARG A 281 -17.27 -8.73 17.94
C ARG A 281 -15.80 -9.14 18.15
N VAL A 282 -14.86 -8.23 17.93
CA VAL A 282 -13.41 -8.51 17.87
C VAL A 282 -12.58 -7.76 18.93
N ARG A 283 -13.20 -7.47 20.09
CA ARG A 283 -12.56 -6.67 21.17
C ARG A 283 -11.26 -7.26 21.74
N LYS A 284 -11.02 -8.56 21.51
CA LYS A 284 -9.88 -9.30 22.03
C LYS A 284 -8.71 -9.39 21.04
N LEU A 285 -8.90 -8.99 19.79
CA LEU A 285 -7.83 -9.01 18.79
C LEU A 285 -6.66 -8.14 19.25
N ARG A 286 -5.48 -8.62 18.92
CA ARG A 286 -4.19 -7.94 19.06
C ARG A 286 -3.67 -7.48 17.71
N ASP A 287 -3.98 -8.21 16.65
CA ASP A 287 -3.54 -7.92 15.29
C ASP A 287 -4.75 -7.89 14.35
N LEU A 288 -4.89 -6.76 13.64
CA LEU A 288 -5.90 -6.55 12.63
C LEU A 288 -5.23 -6.02 11.35
N ASN A 289 -5.29 -6.82 10.30
CA ASN A 289 -4.81 -6.45 8.98
C ASN A 289 -5.96 -6.09 8.04
N LEU A 290 -5.96 -4.84 7.59
CA LEU A 290 -6.88 -4.24 6.62
C LEU A 290 -6.13 -3.65 5.41
N TYR A 291 -4.96 -4.20 5.08
CA TYR A 291 -4.15 -3.83 3.92
C TYR A 291 -4.98 -3.88 2.63
N LYS A 292 -4.96 -2.81 1.83
CA LYS A 292 -5.61 -2.78 0.50
C LYS A 292 -7.09 -3.18 0.53
N THR A 293 -7.85 -2.63 1.48
CA THR A 293 -9.27 -2.95 1.67
C THR A 293 -10.25 -1.89 1.16
N GLN A 294 -9.74 -0.84 0.50
CA GLN A 294 -10.54 0.26 -0.06
C GLN A 294 -11.29 1.10 1.00
N ILE A 295 -10.85 1.08 2.27
CA ILE A 295 -11.47 1.85 3.35
C ILE A 295 -11.24 3.35 3.10
N GLY A 296 -12.32 4.13 3.05
CA GLY A 296 -12.27 5.59 2.99
C GLY A 296 -12.21 6.26 4.37
N GLN A 297 -12.84 5.64 5.37
CA GLN A 297 -12.81 6.13 6.75
C GLN A 297 -12.84 4.95 7.72
N VAL A 298 -12.01 4.99 8.77
CA VAL A 298 -12.10 4.02 9.87
C VAL A 298 -13.26 4.42 10.79
N PRO A 299 -14.26 3.56 11.04
CA PRO A 299 -15.37 3.93 11.92
C PRO A 299 -14.92 4.12 13.37
N ALA A 300 -15.56 5.06 14.08
CA ALA A 300 -15.25 5.37 15.48
C ALA A 300 -15.43 4.17 16.46
N GLY A 301 -16.07 3.09 16.00
CA GLY A 301 -16.20 1.83 16.72
C GLY A 301 -14.86 1.13 17.01
N ILE A 302 -13.79 1.44 16.27
CA ILE A 302 -12.46 0.87 16.46
C ILE A 302 -11.97 1.01 17.92
N LYS A 303 -12.37 2.07 18.63
CA LYS A 303 -12.08 2.29 20.07
C LYS A 303 -12.46 1.14 21.01
N LYS A 304 -13.29 0.20 20.57
CA LYS A 304 -13.68 -0.98 21.33
C LYS A 304 -12.59 -2.06 21.36
N MET A 305 -11.62 -2.03 20.46
CA MET A 305 -10.52 -2.98 20.35
C MET A 305 -9.36 -2.65 21.32
N ARG A 306 -9.64 -2.60 22.62
CA ARG A 306 -8.69 -2.11 23.64
C ARG A 306 -7.41 -2.94 23.79
N LYS A 307 -7.37 -4.16 23.23
CA LYS A 307 -6.21 -5.05 23.23
C LYS A 307 -5.40 -5.01 21.94
N LEU A 308 -5.79 -4.18 20.97
CA LEU A 308 -5.11 -4.11 19.69
C LEU A 308 -3.69 -3.57 19.87
N GLU A 309 -2.74 -4.31 19.34
CA GLU A 309 -1.30 -4.07 19.34
C GLU A 309 -0.81 -3.68 17.94
N ILE A 310 -1.34 -4.29 16.88
CA ILE A 310 -0.97 -4.04 15.49
C ILE A 310 -2.22 -3.66 14.71
N LEU A 311 -2.16 -2.51 14.03
CA LEU A 311 -3.19 -2.06 13.11
C LEU A 311 -2.56 -1.73 11.76
N ASP A 312 -2.88 -2.54 10.76
CA ASP A 312 -2.45 -2.34 9.38
C ASP A 312 -3.62 -1.81 8.53
N LEU A 313 -3.48 -0.57 8.06
CA LEU A 313 -4.39 0.18 7.20
C LEU A 313 -3.69 0.64 5.92
N TYR A 314 -2.59 -0.02 5.56
CA TYR A 314 -1.76 0.34 4.43
C TYR A 314 -2.53 0.19 3.09
N HIS A 315 -2.22 1.02 2.09
CA HIS A 315 -2.88 1.02 0.76
C HIS A 315 -4.42 1.18 0.83
N ASN A 316 -4.93 2.15 1.58
CA ASN A 316 -6.37 2.45 1.61
C ASN A 316 -6.66 3.83 1.00
N LYS A 317 -7.85 4.36 1.24
CA LYS A 317 -8.32 5.67 0.74
C LYS A 317 -8.57 6.63 1.90
N LEU A 318 -7.82 6.49 2.99
CA LEU A 318 -8.02 7.28 4.21
C LEU A 318 -7.58 8.72 3.99
N THR A 319 -8.49 9.66 4.22
CA THR A 319 -8.17 11.10 4.29
C THR A 319 -7.86 11.55 5.71
N GLU A 320 -8.35 10.81 6.71
CA GLU A 320 -8.10 11.05 8.13
C GLU A 320 -8.00 9.74 8.92
N ILE A 321 -7.28 9.78 10.04
CA ILE A 321 -7.34 8.75 11.07
C ILE A 321 -8.30 9.26 12.16
N PRO A 322 -9.38 8.55 12.50
CA PRO A 322 -10.36 9.06 13.45
C PRO A 322 -9.72 9.19 14.85
N LYS A 323 -10.09 10.24 15.59
CA LYS A 323 -9.64 10.48 16.99
C LYS A 323 -9.84 9.26 17.90
N SER A 324 -10.76 8.37 17.56
CA SER A 324 -11.05 7.10 18.25
C SER A 324 -9.87 6.11 18.27
N VAL A 325 -8.94 6.13 17.29
CA VAL A 325 -7.72 5.29 17.28
C VAL A 325 -6.82 5.62 18.46
N THR A 326 -6.82 6.86 18.96
CA THR A 326 -6.03 7.28 20.14
C THR A 326 -6.49 6.62 21.46
N LYS A 327 -7.57 5.82 21.43
CA LYS A 327 -8.05 5.01 22.56
C LYS A 327 -7.45 3.60 22.61
N LEU A 328 -6.70 3.18 21.60
CA LEU A 328 -6.08 1.85 21.52
C LEU A 328 -4.76 1.81 22.32
N LYS A 329 -4.84 1.80 23.66
CA LYS A 329 -3.68 2.00 24.55
C LYS A 329 -2.58 0.95 24.47
N LYS A 330 -2.87 -0.19 23.85
CA LYS A 330 -1.93 -1.29 23.62
C LYS A 330 -1.28 -1.24 22.23
N LEU A 331 -1.64 -0.26 21.40
CA LEU A 331 -1.13 -0.18 20.04
C LEU A 331 0.37 0.10 20.06
N THR A 332 1.10 -0.78 19.37
CA THR A 332 2.56 -0.77 19.21
C THR A 332 2.96 -0.46 17.77
N HIS A 333 2.17 -0.91 16.79
CA HIS A 333 2.42 -0.70 15.38
C HIS A 333 1.19 -0.08 14.72
N LEU A 334 1.41 1.02 13.99
CA LEU A 334 0.39 1.68 13.19
C LEU A 334 0.92 1.85 11.76
N ALA A 335 0.35 1.09 10.83
CA ALA A 335 0.69 1.20 9.42
C ALA A 335 -0.46 1.90 8.66
N VAL A 336 -0.19 3.09 8.13
CA VAL A 336 -1.15 3.96 7.43
C VAL A 336 -0.57 4.53 6.14
N ALA A 337 0.53 3.97 5.67
CA ALA A 337 1.17 4.39 4.45
C ALA A 337 0.34 4.07 3.19
N HIS A 338 0.64 4.78 2.11
CA HIS A 338 -0.15 4.79 0.87
C HIS A 338 -1.64 5.09 1.12
N ASN A 339 -1.90 6.24 1.73
CA ASN A 339 -3.22 6.81 1.94
C ASN A 339 -3.23 8.27 1.46
N GLN A 340 -4.20 9.07 1.90
CA GLN A 340 -4.42 10.47 1.51
C GLN A 340 -4.43 11.36 2.76
N LEU A 341 -3.66 11.00 3.78
CA LEU A 341 -3.65 11.66 5.07
C LEU A 341 -2.94 13.02 4.97
N LYS A 342 -3.60 14.08 5.42
CA LYS A 342 -3.01 15.42 5.55
C LYS A 342 -2.38 15.66 6.92
N GLU A 343 -2.84 14.93 7.93
CA GLU A 343 -2.38 15.04 9.30
C GLU A 343 -2.49 13.71 10.05
N LEU A 344 -1.66 13.55 11.07
CA LEU A 344 -1.84 12.53 12.10
C LEU A 344 -2.72 13.08 13.23
N PRO A 345 -3.45 12.24 13.99
CA PRO A 345 -4.33 12.72 15.06
C PRO A 345 -3.57 13.52 16.12
N GLU A 346 -4.06 14.70 16.48
CA GLU A 346 -3.48 15.57 17.52
C GLU A 346 -3.17 14.81 18.84
N LYS A 347 -3.98 13.80 19.17
CA LYS A 347 -3.86 12.99 20.41
C LYS A 347 -3.12 11.66 20.21
N LEU A 348 -2.33 11.51 19.14
CA LEU A 348 -1.53 10.30 18.87
C LEU A 348 -0.57 10.00 20.04
N TYR A 349 -0.05 11.05 20.69
CA TYR A 349 0.80 10.97 21.89
C TYR A 349 0.22 10.20 23.08
N LYS A 350 -1.09 9.90 23.06
CA LYS A 350 -1.74 9.08 24.09
C LYS A 350 -1.54 7.58 23.87
N LEU A 351 -0.92 7.16 22.77
CA LEU A 351 -0.56 5.77 22.49
C LEU A 351 0.85 5.50 23.04
N LYS A 352 0.97 5.41 24.36
CA LYS A 352 2.28 5.35 25.06
C LYS A 352 3.15 4.14 24.73
N GLN A 353 2.58 3.11 24.11
CA GLN A 353 3.29 1.90 23.70
C GLN A 353 3.61 1.89 22.20
N LEU A 354 3.43 3.00 21.48
CA LEU A 354 3.64 3.04 20.03
C LEU A 354 5.13 3.06 19.72
N HIS A 355 5.61 2.01 19.04
CA HIS A 355 7.00 1.82 18.65
C HIS A 355 7.23 2.12 17.17
N THR A 356 6.23 1.84 16.34
CA THR A 356 6.39 1.88 14.89
C THR A 356 5.22 2.60 14.25
N VAL A 357 5.55 3.59 13.42
CA VAL A 357 4.59 4.30 12.57
C VAL A 357 5.09 4.30 11.14
N TYR A 358 4.37 3.62 10.26
CA TYR A 358 4.55 3.72 8.80
C TYR A 358 3.50 4.67 8.24
N ALA A 359 3.90 5.87 7.84
CA ALA A 359 3.02 6.90 7.31
C ALA A 359 3.52 7.49 5.98
N HIS A 360 4.45 6.82 5.31
CA HIS A 360 4.94 7.21 3.99
C HIS A 360 3.88 7.16 2.88
N HIS A 361 4.12 7.86 1.77
CA HIS A 361 3.14 8.04 0.68
C HIS A 361 1.79 8.57 1.18
N ASN A 362 1.83 9.74 1.81
CA ASN A 362 0.68 10.51 2.25
C ASN A 362 0.89 12.00 1.87
N TRP A 363 0.07 12.89 2.41
CA TRP A 363 0.15 14.34 2.22
C TRP A 363 0.49 15.06 3.53
N LEU A 364 1.27 14.43 4.40
CA LEU A 364 1.66 15.02 5.68
C LEU A 364 2.66 16.14 5.45
N SER A 365 2.45 17.29 6.09
CA SER A 365 3.39 18.42 6.06
C SER A 365 3.88 18.84 7.45
N TYR A 366 3.30 18.27 8.51
CA TYR A 366 3.66 18.53 9.90
C TYR A 366 3.35 17.31 10.79
N LEU A 367 3.95 17.27 11.98
CA LEU A 367 3.58 16.34 13.04
C LEU A 367 2.84 17.08 14.17
N PRO A 368 1.91 16.43 14.89
CA PRO A 368 1.27 17.01 16.06
C PRO A 368 2.29 17.49 17.10
N GLU A 369 2.07 18.67 17.68
CA GLU A 369 2.99 19.31 18.63
C GLU A 369 3.43 18.37 19.77
N LYS A 370 2.49 17.62 20.34
CA LYS A 370 2.73 16.73 21.50
C LYS A 370 3.21 15.33 21.13
N ILE A 371 3.57 15.08 19.85
CA ILE A 371 4.02 13.76 19.41
C ILE A 371 5.29 13.34 20.16
N ASP A 372 6.13 14.29 20.54
CA ASP A 372 7.32 14.19 21.40
C ASP A 372 7.14 13.35 22.68
N ARG A 373 5.91 13.21 23.18
CA ARG A 373 5.58 12.37 24.34
C ARG A 373 5.51 10.86 24.03
N LEU A 374 5.79 10.43 22.80
CA LEU A 374 5.89 9.02 22.41
C LEU A 374 7.32 8.51 22.64
N LYS A 375 7.63 8.22 23.91
CA LYS A 375 8.98 7.84 24.34
C LYS A 375 9.43 6.44 23.90
N GLU A 376 8.48 5.57 23.53
CA GLU A 376 8.76 4.22 23.03
C GLU A 376 8.96 4.14 21.50
N MET A 377 8.91 5.28 20.79
CA MET A 377 9.05 5.30 19.33
C MET A 377 10.44 4.80 18.91
N ARG A 378 10.48 3.85 17.97
CA ARG A 378 11.70 3.23 17.42
C ARG A 378 11.83 3.45 15.92
N ILE A 379 10.72 3.27 15.19
CA ILE A 379 10.69 3.37 13.73
C ILE A 379 9.64 4.39 13.34
N LEU A 380 10.08 5.44 12.66
CA LEU A 380 9.21 6.46 12.09
C LEU A 380 9.49 6.63 10.61
N ASP A 381 8.55 6.21 9.78
CA ASP A 381 8.64 6.33 8.34
C ASP A 381 7.64 7.37 7.82
N LEU A 382 8.19 8.48 7.35
CA LEU A 382 7.51 9.64 6.80
C LEU A 382 7.96 9.92 5.36
N GLY A 383 8.54 8.93 4.67
CA GLY A 383 8.98 9.10 3.29
C GLY A 383 7.82 9.49 2.36
N TYR A 384 8.09 10.10 1.21
CA TYR A 384 7.07 10.45 0.21
C TYR A 384 5.90 11.25 0.82
N ASN A 385 6.22 12.36 1.48
CA ASN A 385 5.27 13.30 2.08
C ASN A 385 5.62 14.75 1.66
N TRP A 386 5.03 15.74 2.32
CA TRP A 386 5.07 17.15 1.94
C TRP A 386 5.76 18.02 3.00
N PHE A 387 6.68 17.45 3.77
CA PHE A 387 7.43 18.22 4.78
C PHE A 387 8.41 19.18 4.10
N THR A 388 8.26 20.48 4.35
CA THR A 388 9.20 21.53 3.92
C THR A 388 10.24 21.85 4.99
N ASN A 389 9.88 21.66 6.26
CA ASN A 389 10.75 21.85 7.41
C ASN A 389 10.84 20.56 8.21
N PHE A 390 11.99 20.31 8.81
CA PHE A 390 12.15 19.16 9.68
C PHE A 390 11.26 19.30 10.93
N PRO A 391 10.46 18.28 11.27
CA PRO A 391 9.63 18.31 12.46
C PRO A 391 10.51 18.15 13.72
N VAL A 392 10.85 19.27 14.38
CA VAL A 392 11.72 19.30 15.56
C VAL A 392 11.28 18.35 16.68
N GLN A 393 9.99 18.01 16.76
CA GLN A 393 9.47 17.04 17.73
C GLN A 393 10.13 15.66 17.61
N VAL A 394 10.70 15.31 16.45
CA VAL A 394 11.40 14.04 16.23
C VAL A 394 12.69 13.97 17.06
N THR A 395 13.33 15.10 17.39
CA THR A 395 14.56 15.11 18.22
C THR A 395 14.30 14.67 19.67
N ALA A 396 13.04 14.71 20.11
CA ALA A 396 12.63 14.33 21.46
C ALA A 396 12.39 12.81 21.65
N PHE A 397 12.48 12.01 20.57
CA PHE A 397 12.33 10.55 20.65
C PHE A 397 13.62 9.89 21.14
N GLU A 398 13.58 9.42 22.39
CA GLU A 398 14.73 8.84 23.08
C GLU A 398 15.11 7.44 22.57
N ASN A 399 14.19 6.71 21.95
CA ASN A 399 14.43 5.34 21.48
C ASN A 399 14.37 5.19 19.95
N LEU A 400 14.40 6.29 19.21
CA LEU A 400 14.28 6.26 17.74
C LEU A 400 15.56 5.71 17.12
N THR A 401 15.45 4.55 16.47
CA THR A 401 16.54 3.85 15.79
C THR A 401 16.47 4.00 14.27
N GLU A 402 15.28 4.16 13.69
CA GLU A 402 15.09 4.28 12.25
C GLU A 402 14.16 5.45 11.90
N LEU A 403 14.64 6.33 11.02
CA LEU A 403 13.91 7.49 10.52
C LEU A 403 14.01 7.55 9.00
N ASP A 404 12.87 7.48 8.33
CA ASP A 404 12.78 7.74 6.89
C ASP A 404 12.05 9.06 6.64
N MET A 405 12.77 10.00 6.02
CA MET A 405 12.25 11.28 5.55
C MET A 405 12.53 11.48 4.05
N SER A 406 12.78 10.40 3.31
CA SER A 406 13.03 10.40 1.87
C SER A 406 11.88 11.04 1.10
N SER A 407 12.18 11.64 -0.05
CA SER A 407 11.18 12.19 -0.96
C SER A 407 10.20 13.15 -0.25
N ASN A 408 10.75 14.07 0.54
CA ASN A 408 10.06 15.24 1.08
C ASN A 408 10.57 16.51 0.37
N ASN A 409 10.27 17.70 0.92
CA ASN A 409 10.57 18.98 0.30
C ASN A 409 11.58 19.83 1.10
N PHE A 410 12.59 19.19 1.72
CA PHE A 410 13.67 19.91 2.41
C PHE A 410 14.63 20.60 1.43
N THR A 411 14.66 21.93 1.46
CA THR A 411 15.56 22.76 0.63
C THR A 411 16.99 22.81 1.15
N GLU A 412 17.18 22.55 2.44
CA GLU A 412 18.49 22.52 3.10
C GLU A 412 18.62 21.28 4.00
N PHE A 413 19.87 20.93 4.35
CA PHE A 413 20.12 19.89 5.33
C PHE A 413 19.52 20.27 6.69
N PRO A 414 18.67 19.42 7.30
CA PRO A 414 18.11 19.72 8.61
C PRO A 414 19.12 19.52 9.74
N ALA A 415 19.69 20.61 10.26
CA ALA A 415 20.67 20.56 11.35
C ALA A 415 20.17 19.83 12.62
N GLN A 416 18.85 19.81 12.84
CA GLN A 416 18.20 19.10 13.94
C GLN A 416 18.44 17.58 13.92
N LEU A 417 18.76 16.99 12.75
CA LEU A 417 19.16 15.58 12.66
C LEU A 417 20.42 15.28 13.50
N LEU A 418 21.27 16.28 13.70
CA LEU A 418 22.48 16.17 14.53
C LEU A 418 22.15 16.08 16.03
N GLU A 419 20.92 16.32 16.45
CA GLU A 419 20.48 16.20 17.86
C GLU A 419 20.02 14.77 18.20
N LEU A 420 19.79 13.92 17.20
CA LEU A 420 19.34 12.55 17.42
C LEU A 420 20.44 11.72 18.09
N LYS A 421 20.06 11.04 19.18
CA LYS A 421 20.99 10.38 20.11
C LYS A 421 21.22 8.90 19.81
N HIS A 422 20.18 8.19 19.37
CA HIS A 422 20.17 6.72 19.27
C HIS A 422 19.77 6.23 17.87
N LEU A 423 19.82 7.11 16.87
CA LEU A 423 19.48 6.74 15.50
C LEU A 423 20.54 5.79 14.95
N GLU A 424 20.10 4.75 14.25
CA GLU A 424 20.95 3.77 13.58
C GLU A 424 20.85 3.93 12.07
N LYS A 425 19.64 4.22 11.56
CA LYS A 425 19.35 4.34 10.14
C LYS A 425 18.60 5.61 9.80
N LEU A 426 19.07 6.31 8.78
CA LEU A 426 18.51 7.56 8.32
C LEU A 426 18.37 7.58 6.80
N TYR A 427 17.14 7.71 6.32
CA TYR A 427 16.85 7.81 4.89
C TYR A 427 16.42 9.24 4.55
N LEU A 428 17.15 9.87 3.63
CA LEU A 428 16.93 11.26 3.20
C LEU A 428 16.77 11.40 1.69
N ARG A 429 17.03 10.34 0.92
CA ARG A 429 17.07 10.36 -0.55
C ARG A 429 15.88 11.09 -1.17
N GLY A 430 16.10 11.86 -2.22
CA GLY A 430 15.01 12.50 -2.98
C GLY A 430 14.47 13.79 -2.37
N ASN A 431 15.14 14.36 -1.36
CA ASN A 431 14.87 15.73 -0.92
C ASN A 431 15.60 16.78 -1.80
N PRO A 432 15.08 18.01 -1.93
CA PRO A 432 15.75 19.11 -2.66
C PRO A 432 17.19 19.38 -2.30
N PHE A 433 17.58 19.29 -1.02
CA PHE A 433 18.95 19.56 -0.60
C PHE A 433 19.97 18.51 -1.09
N ILE A 434 19.53 17.32 -1.52
CA ILE A 434 20.38 16.27 -2.06
C ILE A 434 20.52 16.49 -3.58
N GLY A 435 21.30 17.51 -3.93
CA GLY A 435 21.78 17.77 -5.30
C GLY A 435 23.17 17.19 -5.56
N ASN A 436 23.71 17.46 -6.75
CA ASN A 436 25.02 16.94 -7.17
C ASN A 436 26.19 17.36 -6.28
N ASP A 437 26.07 18.49 -5.58
CA ASP A 437 27.08 19.04 -4.68
C ASP A 437 26.79 18.76 -3.20
N ALA A 438 25.73 18.01 -2.86
CA ALA A 438 25.27 17.81 -1.49
C ALA A 438 26.34 17.15 -0.60
N GLU A 439 27.12 16.22 -1.14
CA GLU A 439 28.22 15.57 -0.41
C GLU A 439 29.30 16.57 0.01
N THR A 440 29.65 17.51 -0.87
CA THR A 440 30.62 18.57 -0.59
C THR A 440 30.03 19.63 0.33
N LYS A 441 28.81 20.10 0.01
CA LYS A 441 28.13 21.17 0.74
C LYS A 441 27.81 20.80 2.19
N TYR A 442 27.43 19.55 2.43
CA TYR A 442 27.06 19.05 3.76
C TYR A 442 28.03 18.00 4.32
N ALA A 443 29.28 18.00 3.84
CA ALA A 443 30.31 17.03 4.25
C ALA A 443 30.48 16.96 5.77
N SER A 444 30.46 18.12 6.45
CA SER A 444 30.60 18.21 7.91
C SER A 444 29.41 17.57 8.63
N GLN A 445 28.19 17.88 8.20
CA GLN A 445 26.97 17.35 8.79
C GLN A 445 26.84 15.84 8.55
N LEU A 446 27.06 15.38 7.32
CA LEU A 446 27.05 13.95 6.97
C LEU A 446 28.17 13.18 7.68
N GLY A 447 29.36 13.78 7.79
CA GLY A 447 30.48 13.25 8.56
C GLY A 447 30.16 13.11 10.05
N SER A 448 29.49 14.10 10.64
CA SER A 448 29.02 14.05 12.03
C SER A 448 28.01 12.92 12.26
N LEU A 449 27.05 12.73 11.34
CA LEU A 449 26.11 11.60 11.40
C LEU A 449 26.82 10.25 11.29
N LYS A 450 27.75 10.09 10.33
CA LYS A 450 28.56 8.87 10.18
C LYS A 450 29.44 8.61 11.40
N GLY A 451 30.01 9.66 12.00
CA GLY A 451 30.79 9.58 13.24
C GLY A 451 30.00 9.09 14.46
N LYS A 452 28.66 9.18 14.41
CA LYS A 452 27.75 8.56 15.39
C LYS A 452 27.35 7.12 15.03
N ASN A 453 27.99 6.50 14.03
CA ASN A 453 27.63 5.19 13.47
C ASN A 453 26.20 5.11 12.88
N ILE A 454 25.69 6.23 12.34
CA ILE A 454 24.40 6.25 11.65
C ILE A 454 24.62 5.83 10.19
N GLU A 455 23.90 4.81 9.73
CA GLU A 455 23.80 4.45 8.32
C GLU A 455 22.87 5.44 7.61
N VAL A 456 23.46 6.33 6.79
CA VAL A 456 22.71 7.39 6.09
C VAL A 456 22.56 7.04 4.62
N PHE A 457 21.31 7.02 4.15
CA PHE A 457 20.93 6.77 2.76
C PHE A 457 20.44 8.08 2.14
N TYR A 458 21.25 8.72 1.30
CA TYR A 458 20.97 10.01 0.69
C TYR A 458 21.22 9.99 -0.81
#